data_AF-A0A6C2CR13-F1
#
_entry.id   AF-A0A6C2CR13-F1
#
_cell.length_a   1.000
_cell.length_b   1.000
_cell.length_c   1.000
_cell.angle_alpha   90.00
_cell.angle_beta   90.00
_cell.angle_gamma   90.00
#
_symmetry.space_group_name_H-M   'P 1'
#
loop_
_entity.id
_entity.type
_entity.pdbx_description
1 polymer ?
#
loop_
_entity_poly.entity_id
_entity_poly.type
_entity_poly.pdbx_seq_one_letter_code
_entity_poly.pdbx_strand_id
1 'polypeptide(L)'
;MNAPERNLNFTSTNRGELARIVLVNEEIKAIVATAFRINLMALNAIFLAKRAGNAALGFGVLSNELRRFAQDLTRHMASLRDMTSGSVGSVTGVVQQQRNSAILAAAIRLSGDGVPGVKDARKRGATRLAEQQAKLRTLDMRLRAAVEETQQLVELGGVLARSAKIEAAYGGGFSPALMQVSTDFAEVIAQIKRSLEVLGKERLVKD
;
A
#
# COMPACT_ATOMS: atom_id res chain seq x y z
N MET A 1 43.24 -31.34 0.59
CA MET A 1 42.86 -29.97 0.17
C MET A 1 41.61 -30.06 -0.70
N ASN A 2 40.76 -29.02 -0.62
CA ASN A 2 39.44 -28.84 -1.23
C ASN A 2 38.26 -29.53 -0.53
N ALA A 3 37.77 -28.86 0.52
CA ALA A 3 36.37 -28.93 0.92
C ALA A 3 35.50 -28.23 -0.15
N PRO A 4 34.30 -28.76 -0.47
CA PRO A 4 33.42 -28.10 -1.41
C PRO A 4 32.76 -26.90 -0.72
N GLU A 5 33.01 -25.70 -1.24
CA GLU A 5 32.27 -24.49 -0.89
C GLU A 5 30.80 -24.66 -1.29
N ARG A 6 29.96 -25.11 -0.35
CA ARG A 6 28.51 -25.09 -0.52
C ARG A 6 28.04 -23.66 -0.34
N ASN A 7 27.88 -22.97 -1.47
CA ASN A 7 27.08 -21.76 -1.60
C ASN A 7 25.76 -21.92 -0.83
N LEU A 8 25.67 -21.28 0.34
CA LEU A 8 24.42 -21.01 1.03
C LEU A 8 23.65 -20.04 0.14
N ASN A 9 22.89 -20.58 -0.82
CA ASN A 9 21.89 -19.83 -1.56
C ASN A 9 20.87 -19.31 -0.55
N PHE A 10 21.16 -18.13 0.01
CA PHE A 10 20.15 -17.25 0.58
C PHE A 10 19.12 -17.07 -0.53
N THR A 11 17.96 -17.69 -0.36
CA THR A 11 16.90 -17.70 -1.36
C THR A 11 16.59 -16.25 -1.76
N SER A 12 16.86 -15.93 -3.03
CA SER A 12 16.62 -14.61 -3.63
C SER A 12 15.18 -14.10 -3.41
N THR A 13 14.24 -15.03 -3.22
CA THR A 13 12.83 -14.79 -2.89
C THR A 13 12.64 -13.95 -1.63
N ASN A 14 13.37 -14.22 -0.55
CA ASN A 14 13.13 -13.61 0.77
C ASN A 14 13.64 -12.16 0.87
N ARG A 15 14.76 -11.85 0.22
CA ARG A 15 15.20 -10.45 0.05
C ARG A 15 14.22 -9.66 -0.81
N GLY A 16 13.58 -10.32 -1.78
CA GLY A 16 12.53 -9.73 -2.60
C GLY A 16 11.28 -9.34 -1.81
N GLU A 17 10.87 -10.12 -0.81
CA GLU A 17 9.67 -9.83 0.00
C GLU A 17 9.81 -8.56 0.83
N LEU A 18 10.94 -8.38 1.52
CA LEU A 18 11.20 -7.16 2.30
C LEU A 18 11.36 -5.93 1.39
N ALA A 19 12.02 -6.09 0.23
CA ALA A 19 12.13 -5.01 -0.75
C ALA A 19 10.75 -4.58 -1.29
N ARG A 20 9.85 -5.53 -1.54
CA ARG A 20 8.45 -5.25 -1.92
C ARG A 20 7.71 -4.46 -0.83
N ILE A 21 7.89 -4.84 0.43
CA ILE A 21 7.28 -4.10 1.55
C ILE A 21 7.77 -2.64 1.60
N VAL A 22 9.06 -2.41 1.36
CA VAL A 22 9.61 -1.04 1.28
C VAL A 22 8.98 -0.27 0.13
N LEU A 23 8.90 -0.87 -1.08
CA LEU A 23 8.26 -0.25 -2.24
C LEU A 23 6.81 0.16 -1.95
N VAL A 24 6.03 -0.77 -1.36
CA VAL A 24 4.64 -0.51 -0.93
C VAL A 24 4.56 0.69 0.02
N ASN A 25 5.46 0.76 1.01
CA ASN A 25 5.51 1.88 1.95
C ASN A 25 5.86 3.22 1.29
N GLU A 26 6.76 3.23 0.30
CA GLU A 26 7.09 4.45 -0.44
C GLU A 26 5.89 4.94 -1.29
N GLU A 27 5.17 4.04 -1.95
CA GLU A 27 3.94 4.40 -2.67
C GLU A 27 2.86 4.94 -1.73
N ILE A 28 2.68 4.33 -0.54
CA ILE A 28 1.77 4.85 0.48
C ILE A 28 2.15 6.27 0.88
N LYS A 29 3.43 6.56 1.12
CA LYS A 29 3.91 7.92 1.45
C LYS A 29 3.60 8.91 0.33
N ALA A 30 3.87 8.53 -0.92
CA ALA A 30 3.59 9.36 -2.09
C ALA A 30 2.09 9.69 -2.21
N ILE A 31 1.22 8.70 -1.98
CA ILE A 31 -0.23 8.91 -1.98
C ILE A 31 -0.66 9.83 -0.83
N VAL A 32 -0.14 9.64 0.39
CA VAL A 32 -0.46 10.51 1.54
C VAL A 32 -0.07 11.96 1.27
N ALA A 33 1.13 12.20 0.75
CA ALA A 33 1.57 13.55 0.38
C ALA A 33 0.64 14.18 -0.69
N THR A 34 0.20 13.35 -1.63
CA THR A 34 -0.70 13.77 -2.71
C THR A 34 -2.12 14.07 -2.18
N ALA A 35 -2.65 13.25 -1.26
CA ALA A 35 -3.91 13.49 -0.59
C ALA A 35 -3.88 14.79 0.24
N PHE A 36 -2.79 15.06 0.93
CA PHE A 36 -2.61 16.32 1.67
C PHE A 36 -2.66 17.55 0.75
N ARG A 37 -2.02 17.47 -0.43
CA ARG A 37 -2.10 18.51 -1.45
C ARG A 37 -3.55 18.73 -1.93
N ILE A 38 -4.31 17.67 -2.19
CA ILE A 38 -5.74 17.79 -2.54
C ILE A 38 -6.51 18.49 -1.43
N ASN A 39 -6.29 18.13 -0.16
CA ASN A 39 -6.97 18.74 0.97
C ASN A 39 -6.70 20.26 1.06
N LEU A 40 -5.46 20.71 0.83
CA LEU A 40 -5.12 22.13 0.79
C LEU A 40 -5.73 22.85 -0.41
N MET A 41 -5.65 22.25 -1.60
CA MET A 41 -6.28 22.78 -2.81
C MET A 41 -7.79 22.93 -2.62
N ALA A 42 -8.44 21.93 -2.01
CA ALA A 42 -9.86 21.94 -1.70
C ALA A 42 -10.24 23.06 -0.74
N LEU A 43 -9.42 23.30 0.29
CA LEU A 43 -9.64 24.42 1.20
C LEU A 43 -9.58 25.78 0.47
N ASN A 44 -8.56 25.98 -0.37
CA ASN A 44 -8.42 27.20 -1.17
C ASN A 44 -9.57 27.36 -2.18
N ALA A 45 -9.98 26.26 -2.80
CA ALA A 45 -11.09 26.19 -3.74
C ALA A 45 -12.44 26.57 -3.09
N ILE A 46 -12.69 26.08 -1.87
CA ILE A 46 -13.88 26.44 -1.08
C ILE A 46 -13.91 27.96 -0.82
N PHE A 47 -12.77 28.57 -0.49
CA PHE A 47 -12.70 30.01 -0.27
C PHE A 47 -12.96 30.80 -1.55
N LEU A 48 -12.36 30.36 -2.67
CA LEU A 48 -12.59 30.97 -3.98
C LEU A 48 -14.07 30.88 -4.40
N ALA A 49 -14.71 29.72 -4.19
CA ALA A 49 -16.13 29.52 -4.45
C ALA A 49 -17.02 30.45 -3.61
N LYS A 50 -16.70 30.59 -2.31
CA LYS A 50 -17.40 31.56 -1.43
C LYS A 50 -17.28 32.99 -1.94
N ARG A 51 -16.09 33.39 -2.43
CA ARG A 51 -15.87 34.73 -3.00
C ARG A 51 -16.66 34.95 -4.30
N ALA A 52 -16.77 33.92 -5.14
CA ALA A 52 -17.55 33.95 -6.37
C ALA A 52 -19.07 33.94 -6.15
N GLY A 53 -19.52 33.67 -4.92
CA GLY A 53 -20.93 33.72 -4.53
C GLY A 53 -21.77 32.70 -5.29
N ASN A 54 -22.97 33.12 -5.70
CA ASN A 54 -23.96 32.22 -6.33
C ASN A 54 -23.46 31.57 -7.62
N ALA A 55 -22.50 32.19 -8.33
CA ALA A 55 -21.96 31.67 -9.57
C ALA A 55 -21.12 30.39 -9.39
N ALA A 56 -20.64 30.08 -8.17
CA ALA A 56 -19.75 28.95 -7.92
C ALA A 56 -20.23 28.02 -6.78
N LEU A 57 -21.52 28.02 -6.47
CA LEU A 57 -22.08 27.20 -5.38
C LEU A 57 -21.85 25.70 -5.61
N GLY A 58 -22.13 25.20 -6.81
CA GLY A 58 -21.92 23.78 -7.17
C GLY A 58 -20.44 23.39 -7.05
N PHE A 59 -19.54 24.26 -7.53
CA PHE A 59 -18.10 24.07 -7.37
C PHE A 59 -17.66 24.04 -5.89
N GLY A 60 -18.25 24.90 -5.06
CA GLY A 60 -17.99 24.92 -3.61
C GLY A 60 -18.41 23.64 -2.91
N VAL A 61 -19.55 23.05 -3.29
CA VAL A 61 -20.00 21.74 -2.78
C VAL A 61 -19.02 20.64 -3.18
N LEU A 62 -18.65 20.57 -4.47
CA LEU A 62 -17.70 19.57 -4.95
C LEU A 62 -16.30 19.72 -4.34
N SER A 63 -15.87 20.96 -4.06
CA SER A 63 -14.61 21.21 -3.35
C SER A 63 -14.65 20.70 -1.90
N ASN A 64 -15.80 20.79 -1.22
CA ASN A 64 -15.97 20.16 0.10
C ASN A 64 -15.91 18.63 0.02
N GLU A 65 -16.50 18.05 -1.02
CA GLU A 65 -16.49 16.60 -1.21
C GLU A 65 -15.07 16.10 -1.55
N LEU A 66 -14.34 16.82 -2.39
CA LEU A 66 -12.91 16.56 -2.64
C LEU A 66 -12.06 16.68 -1.37
N ARG A 67 -12.40 17.60 -0.46
CA ARG A 67 -11.74 17.71 0.84
C ARG A 67 -12.00 16.46 1.69
N ARG A 68 -13.25 16.01 1.75
CA ARG A 68 -13.62 14.80 2.50
C ARG A 68 -12.96 13.56 1.91
N PHE A 69 -12.98 13.42 0.58
CA PHE A 69 -12.25 12.38 -0.15
C PHE A 69 -10.76 12.33 0.24
N ALA A 70 -10.09 13.48 0.28
CA ALA A 70 -8.67 13.53 0.66
C ALA A 70 -8.41 13.07 2.11
N GLN A 71 -9.33 13.39 3.03
CA GLN A 71 -9.26 12.94 4.42
C GLN A 71 -9.47 11.43 4.53
N ASP A 72 -10.47 10.91 3.83
CA ASP A 72 -10.76 9.48 3.83
C ASP A 72 -9.61 8.70 3.19
N LEU A 73 -9.10 9.14 2.04
CA LEU A 73 -7.91 8.56 1.41
C LEU A 73 -6.71 8.50 2.37
N THR A 74 -6.49 9.56 3.16
CA THR A 74 -5.43 9.59 4.17
C THR A 74 -5.63 8.52 5.26
N ARG A 75 -6.88 8.27 5.68
CA ARG A 75 -7.22 7.21 6.65
C ARG A 75 -6.99 5.82 6.09
N HIS A 76 -7.43 5.56 4.85
CA HIS A 76 -7.18 4.29 4.18
C HIS A 76 -5.68 4.01 4.02
N MET A 77 -4.90 5.03 3.63
CA MET A 77 -3.43 4.92 3.55
C MET A 77 -2.77 4.65 4.90
N ALA A 78 -3.28 5.24 5.99
CA ALA A 78 -2.78 4.95 7.33
C ALA A 78 -3.02 3.48 7.72
N SER A 79 -4.20 2.94 7.43
CA SER A 79 -4.51 1.52 7.65
C SER A 79 -3.59 0.61 6.84
N LEU A 80 -3.39 0.90 5.55
CA LEU A 80 -2.46 0.15 4.69
C LEU A 80 -1.02 0.19 5.21
N ARG A 81 -0.55 1.35 5.70
CA ARG A 81 0.78 1.49 6.29
C ARG A 81 0.96 0.59 7.52
N ASP A 82 -0.05 0.55 8.39
CA ASP A 82 0.02 -0.23 9.63
C ASP A 82 0.04 -1.73 9.33
N MET A 83 -0.76 -2.17 8.35
CA MET A 83 -0.76 -3.56 7.85
C MET A 83 0.56 -3.95 7.19
N THR A 84 1.13 -3.05 6.39
CA THR A 84 2.42 -3.23 5.72
C THR A 84 3.55 -3.33 6.74
N SER A 85 3.52 -2.50 7.77
CA SER A 85 4.49 -2.54 8.88
C SER A 85 4.40 -3.85 9.66
N GLY A 86 3.18 -4.33 9.95
CA GLY A 86 2.97 -5.65 10.57
C GLY A 86 3.46 -6.82 9.71
N SER A 87 3.46 -6.67 8.39
CA SER A 87 3.95 -7.68 7.45
C SER A 87 5.47 -7.85 7.53
N VAL A 88 6.24 -6.80 7.82
CA VAL A 88 7.70 -6.88 8.01
C VAL A 88 8.07 -7.89 9.11
N GLY A 89 7.40 -7.80 10.26
CA GLY A 89 7.63 -8.72 11.37
C GLY A 89 7.29 -10.17 11.01
N SER A 90 6.19 -10.37 10.27
CA SER A 90 5.75 -11.69 9.83
C SER A 90 6.72 -12.31 8.81
N VAL A 91 7.15 -11.56 7.80
CA VAL A 91 8.16 -12.00 6.82
C VAL A 91 9.48 -12.31 7.52
N THR A 92 9.96 -11.42 8.39
CA THR A 92 11.20 -11.64 9.14
C THR A 92 11.12 -12.93 9.96
N GLY A 93 9.98 -13.19 10.61
CA GLY A 93 9.73 -14.44 11.34
C GLY A 93 9.85 -15.68 10.45
N VAL A 94 9.20 -15.67 9.27
CA VAL A 94 9.26 -16.75 8.28
C VAL A 94 10.71 -16.99 7.83
N VAL A 95 11.43 -15.93 7.45
CA VAL A 95 12.83 -16.02 6.98
C VAL A 95 13.73 -16.61 8.05
N GLN A 96 13.61 -16.14 9.30
CA GLN A 96 14.40 -16.66 10.40
C GLN A 96 14.09 -18.14 10.66
N GLN A 97 12.81 -18.53 10.61
CA GLN A 97 12.39 -19.91 10.84
C GLN A 97 12.83 -20.86 9.72
N GLN A 98 12.82 -20.39 8.46
CA GLN A 98 13.37 -21.13 7.33
C GLN A 98 14.89 -21.32 7.48
N ARG A 99 15.61 -20.26 7.88
CA ARG A 99 17.06 -20.34 8.12
C ARG A 99 17.39 -21.33 9.24
N ASN A 100 16.68 -21.25 10.37
CA ASN A 100 16.86 -22.18 11.48
C ASN A 100 16.58 -23.63 11.06
N SER A 101 15.53 -23.85 10.27
CA SER A 101 15.19 -25.17 9.73
C SER A 101 16.26 -25.71 8.78
N ALA A 102 16.86 -24.85 7.94
CA ALA A 102 17.93 -25.23 7.03
C ALA A 102 19.23 -25.61 7.77
N ILE A 103 19.60 -24.85 8.81
CA ILE A 103 20.75 -25.16 9.67
C ILE A 103 20.52 -26.49 10.38
N LEU A 104 19.34 -26.70 10.95
CA LEU A 104 18.99 -27.96 11.60
C LEU A 104 19.09 -29.13 10.61
N ALA A 105 18.54 -28.98 9.40
CA ALA A 105 18.62 -30.01 8.37
C ALA A 105 20.07 -30.33 7.95
N ALA A 106 20.95 -29.31 7.88
CA ALA A 106 22.36 -29.50 7.59
C ALA A 106 23.10 -30.24 8.72
N ALA A 107 22.83 -29.88 9.98
CA ALA A 107 23.41 -30.55 11.14
C ALA A 107 23.02 -32.04 11.20
N ILE A 108 21.74 -32.37 10.93
CA ILE A 108 21.26 -33.76 10.88
C ILE A 108 21.98 -34.57 9.82
N ARG A 109 22.26 -33.98 8.64
CA ARG A 109 23.01 -34.66 7.58
C ARG A 109 24.45 -35.01 7.99
N LEU A 110 25.05 -34.23 8.88
CA LEU A 110 26.43 -34.45 9.36
C LEU A 110 26.46 -35.42 10.55
N SER A 111 25.52 -35.32 11.49
CA SER A 111 25.52 -36.09 12.73
C SER A 111 24.68 -37.39 12.67
N GLY A 112 23.89 -37.57 11.62
CA GLY A 112 22.94 -38.68 11.47
C GLY A 112 21.60 -38.44 12.20
N ASP A 113 20.57 -39.21 11.82
CA ASP A 113 19.19 -39.07 12.33
C ASP A 113 18.98 -39.69 13.73
N GLY A 114 20.05 -40.20 14.35
CA GLY A 114 20.06 -40.86 15.65
C GLY A 114 20.19 -39.92 16.86
N VAL A 115 20.36 -38.62 16.62
CA VAL A 115 20.45 -37.63 17.71
C VAL A 115 19.08 -37.51 18.42
N PRO A 116 19.00 -37.77 19.74
CA PRO A 116 17.74 -37.71 20.47
C PRO A 116 17.04 -36.34 20.33
N GLY A 117 15.72 -36.35 20.13
CA GLY A 117 14.90 -35.13 20.06
C GLY A 117 14.92 -34.36 18.73
N VAL A 118 15.75 -34.75 17.75
CA VAL A 118 15.82 -34.11 16.43
C VAL A 118 14.50 -34.21 15.65
N LYS A 119 13.85 -35.37 15.67
CA LYS A 119 12.57 -35.58 14.98
C LYS A 119 11.49 -34.65 15.51
N ASP A 120 11.43 -34.46 16.83
CA ASP A 120 10.49 -33.55 17.49
C ASP A 120 10.84 -32.09 17.24
N ALA A 121 12.13 -31.73 17.25
CA ALA A 121 12.58 -30.39 16.89
C ALA A 121 12.18 -30.03 15.44
N ARG A 122 12.36 -30.98 14.50
CA ARG A 122 11.95 -30.81 13.09
C ARG A 122 10.44 -30.65 12.96
N LYS A 123 9.66 -31.50 13.64
CA LYS A 123 8.19 -31.43 13.63
C LYS A 123 7.71 -30.08 14.16
N ARG A 124 8.20 -29.64 15.32
CA ARG A 124 7.87 -28.32 15.90
C ARG A 124 8.28 -27.18 14.98
N GLY A 125 9.46 -27.28 14.36
CA GLY A 125 9.94 -26.28 13.42
C GLY A 125 9.05 -26.14 12.19
N ALA A 126 8.60 -27.26 11.62
CA ALA A 126 7.68 -27.30 10.50
C ALA A 126 6.31 -26.71 10.86
N THR A 127 5.75 -27.06 12.02
CA THR A 127 4.47 -26.50 12.50
C THR A 127 4.54 -24.98 12.64
N ARG A 128 5.60 -24.45 13.29
CA ARG A 128 5.79 -22.99 13.43
C ARG A 128 5.92 -22.28 12.08
N LEU A 129 6.64 -22.88 11.13
CA LEU A 129 6.78 -22.31 9.79
C LEU A 129 5.43 -22.26 9.07
N ALA A 130 4.64 -23.34 9.15
CA ALA A 130 3.31 -23.39 8.57
C ALA A 130 2.37 -22.33 9.18
N GLU A 131 2.40 -22.15 10.50
CA GLU A 131 1.63 -21.11 11.20
C GLU A 131 2.03 -19.70 10.77
N GLN A 132 3.33 -19.42 10.66
CA GLN A 132 3.82 -18.11 10.22
C GLN A 132 3.47 -17.83 8.75
N GLN A 133 3.57 -18.84 7.88
CA GLN A 133 3.16 -18.73 6.49
C GLN A 133 1.66 -18.49 6.35
N ALA A 134 0.83 -19.16 7.15
CA ALA A 134 -0.61 -18.93 7.17
C ALA A 134 -0.95 -17.50 7.62
N LYS A 135 -0.29 -16.98 8.66
CA LYS A 135 -0.44 -15.58 9.11
C LYS A 135 -0.06 -14.59 8.00
N LEU A 136 1.04 -14.83 7.31
CA LEU A 136 1.50 -13.97 6.22
C LEU A 136 0.51 -13.96 5.04
N ARG A 137 -0.05 -15.12 4.68
CA ARG A 137 -1.10 -15.22 3.65
C ARG A 137 -2.36 -14.42 4.03
N THR A 138 -2.80 -14.53 5.29
CA THR A 138 -3.94 -13.75 5.78
C THR A 138 -3.68 -12.25 5.72
N LEU A 139 -2.48 -11.79 6.08
CA LEU A 139 -2.09 -10.38 5.97
C LEU A 139 -2.07 -9.90 4.52
N ASP A 140 -1.50 -10.69 3.61
CA ASP A 140 -1.47 -10.37 2.17
C ASP A 140 -2.88 -10.26 1.58
N MET A 141 -3.80 -11.16 1.95
CA MET A 141 -5.20 -11.07 1.52
C MET A 141 -5.90 -9.81 2.04
N ARG A 142 -5.70 -9.47 3.32
CA ARG A 142 -6.29 -8.23 3.88
C ARG A 142 -5.71 -6.99 3.19
N LEU A 143 -4.41 -6.97 2.93
CA LEU A 143 -3.76 -5.83 2.29
C LEU A 143 -4.33 -5.60 0.90
N ARG A 144 -4.59 -6.66 0.13
CA ARG A 144 -5.26 -6.54 -1.18
C ARG A 144 -6.67 -5.99 -1.07
N ALA A 145 -7.48 -6.53 -0.16
CA ALA A 145 -8.84 -6.04 0.04
C ALA A 145 -8.84 -4.54 0.37
N ALA A 146 -7.91 -4.08 1.21
CA ALA A 146 -7.76 -2.66 1.54
C ALA A 146 -7.28 -1.82 0.35
N VAL A 147 -6.39 -2.33 -0.51
CA VAL A 147 -5.99 -1.65 -1.74
C VAL A 147 -7.17 -1.54 -2.72
N GLU A 148 -7.95 -2.61 -2.90
CA GLU A 148 -9.14 -2.61 -3.76
C GLU A 148 -10.20 -1.62 -3.27
N GLU A 149 -10.47 -1.58 -1.96
CA GLU A 149 -11.37 -0.59 -1.36
C GLU A 149 -10.87 0.84 -1.61
N THR A 150 -9.56 1.07 -1.48
CA THR A 150 -8.96 2.39 -1.77
C THR A 150 -9.06 2.75 -3.26
N GLN A 151 -8.92 1.77 -4.16
CA GLN A 151 -9.10 2.01 -5.60
C GLN A 151 -10.53 2.47 -5.91
N GLN A 152 -11.54 1.84 -5.30
CA GLN A 152 -12.94 2.26 -5.44
C GLN A 152 -13.16 3.69 -4.94
N LEU A 153 -12.57 4.06 -3.80
CA LEU A 153 -12.61 5.42 -3.27
C LEU A 153 -11.99 6.43 -4.27
N VAL A 154 -10.89 6.07 -4.92
CA VAL A 154 -10.20 6.94 -5.88
C VAL A 154 -10.96 7.08 -7.20
N GLU A 155 -11.70 6.06 -7.64
CA GLU A 155 -12.62 6.18 -8.76
C GLU A 155 -13.72 7.22 -8.49
N LEU A 156 -14.28 7.20 -7.26
CA LEU A 156 -15.23 8.24 -6.82
C LEU A 156 -14.59 9.63 -6.83
N GLY A 157 -13.35 9.75 -6.33
CA GLY A 157 -12.56 10.99 -6.43
C GLY A 157 -12.41 11.47 -7.88
N GLY A 158 -12.19 10.56 -8.82
CA GLY A 158 -12.11 10.87 -10.25
C GLY A 158 -13.43 11.38 -10.83
N VAL A 159 -14.56 10.84 -10.39
CA VAL A 159 -15.90 11.36 -10.75
C VAL A 159 -16.08 12.78 -10.21
N LEU A 160 -15.73 13.03 -8.94
CA LEU A 160 -15.84 14.35 -8.32
C LEU A 160 -15.03 15.41 -9.06
N ALA A 161 -13.79 15.10 -9.46
CA ALA A 161 -12.96 16.03 -10.22
C ALA A 161 -13.55 16.34 -11.60
N ARG A 162 -14.14 15.35 -12.29
CA ARG A 162 -14.84 15.59 -13.56
C ARG A 162 -16.08 16.47 -13.38
N SER A 163 -16.89 16.20 -12.35
CA SER A 163 -18.04 17.03 -12.02
C SER A 163 -17.62 18.46 -11.65
N ALA A 164 -16.51 18.62 -10.92
CA ALA A 164 -15.99 19.93 -10.54
C ALA A 164 -15.58 20.74 -11.78
N LYS A 165 -15.12 20.07 -12.84
CA LYS A 165 -14.77 20.71 -14.10
C LYS A 165 -15.99 21.26 -14.83
N ILE A 166 -17.11 20.55 -14.77
CA ILE A 166 -18.38 21.00 -15.33
C ILE A 166 -18.87 22.24 -14.57
N GLU A 167 -18.93 22.17 -13.24
CA GLU A 167 -19.35 23.30 -12.39
C GLU A 167 -18.44 24.53 -12.54
N ALA A 168 -17.13 24.30 -12.67
CA ALA A 168 -16.17 25.37 -12.91
C ALA A 168 -16.46 26.15 -14.20
N ALA A 169 -16.88 25.46 -15.27
CA ALA A 169 -17.22 26.10 -16.53
C ALA A 169 -18.39 27.08 -16.39
N TYR A 170 -19.36 26.76 -15.53
CA TYR A 170 -20.52 27.61 -15.20
C TYR A 170 -20.21 28.72 -14.17
N GLY A 171 -18.96 28.84 -13.72
CA GLY A 171 -18.49 29.79 -12.70
C GLY A 171 -18.58 31.28 -13.03
N GLY A 172 -19.23 31.67 -14.13
CA GLY A 172 -19.32 33.05 -14.61
C GLY A 172 -17.94 33.68 -14.77
N GLY A 173 -17.75 34.89 -14.23
CA GLY A 173 -16.47 35.61 -14.28
C GLY A 173 -15.31 34.91 -13.55
N PHE A 174 -15.58 33.93 -12.69
CA PHE A 174 -14.56 33.13 -12.01
C PHE A 174 -14.21 31.83 -12.74
N SER A 175 -14.92 31.51 -13.84
CA SER A 175 -14.75 30.27 -14.60
C SER A 175 -13.28 29.94 -14.94
N PRO A 176 -12.43 30.88 -15.43
CA PRO A 176 -11.03 30.58 -15.71
C PRO A 176 -10.25 30.07 -14.49
N ALA A 177 -10.45 30.69 -13.33
CA ALA A 177 -9.75 30.31 -12.10
C ALA A 177 -10.25 28.97 -11.55
N LEU A 178 -11.57 28.73 -11.59
CA LEU A 178 -12.16 27.46 -11.13
C LEU A 178 -11.77 26.30 -12.05
N MET A 179 -11.69 26.55 -13.36
CA MET A 179 -11.28 25.55 -14.36
C MET A 179 -9.83 25.13 -14.18
N GLN A 180 -8.94 26.07 -13.83
CA GLN A 180 -7.55 25.76 -13.48
C GLN A 180 -7.50 24.84 -12.26
N VAL A 181 -8.13 25.24 -11.15
CA VAL A 181 -8.18 24.45 -9.92
C VAL A 181 -8.77 23.05 -10.15
N SER A 182 -9.84 22.95 -10.94
CA SER A 182 -10.44 21.67 -11.30
C SER A 182 -9.51 20.77 -12.11
N THR A 183 -8.76 21.36 -13.04
CA THR A 183 -7.78 20.62 -13.85
C THR A 183 -6.67 20.09 -12.97
N ASP A 184 -6.18 20.90 -12.03
CA ASP A 184 -5.17 20.49 -11.06
C ASP A 184 -5.68 19.31 -10.19
N PHE A 185 -6.95 19.35 -9.73
CA PHE A 185 -7.53 18.21 -9.01
C PHE A 185 -7.54 16.93 -9.84
N ALA A 186 -7.96 17.02 -11.09
CA ALA A 186 -8.03 15.85 -11.97
C ALA A 186 -6.65 15.23 -12.20
N GLU A 187 -5.61 16.05 -12.39
CA GLU A 187 -4.24 15.58 -12.57
C GLU A 187 -3.71 14.88 -11.32
N VAL A 188 -3.91 15.49 -10.15
CA VAL A 188 -3.44 14.98 -8.86
C VAL A 188 -4.15 13.67 -8.49
N ILE A 189 -5.45 13.55 -8.75
CA ILE A 189 -6.20 12.29 -8.54
C ILE A 189 -5.76 11.21 -9.52
N ALA A 190 -5.50 11.56 -10.78
CA ALA A 190 -4.96 10.62 -11.75
C ALA A 190 -3.57 10.10 -11.35
N GLN A 191 -2.74 10.92 -10.70
CA GLN A 191 -1.48 10.48 -10.11
C GLN A 191 -1.70 9.43 -9.01
N ILE A 192 -2.64 9.65 -8.09
CA ILE A 192 -2.98 8.68 -7.03
C ILE A 192 -3.43 7.35 -7.65
N LYS A 193 -4.29 7.41 -8.67
CA LYS A 193 -4.77 6.21 -9.37
C LYS A 193 -3.61 5.39 -9.92
N ARG A 194 -2.63 6.02 -10.57
CA ARG A 194 -1.42 5.33 -11.08
C ARG A 194 -0.60 4.68 -9.97
N SER A 195 -0.38 5.37 -8.84
CA SER A 195 0.32 4.79 -7.69
C SER A 195 -0.43 3.59 -7.08
N LEU A 196 -1.77 3.65 -7.02
CA LEU A 196 -2.57 2.52 -6.54
C LEU A 196 -2.58 1.32 -7.49
N GLU A 197 -2.47 1.55 -8.80
CA GLU A 197 -2.32 0.46 -9.78
C GLU A 197 -0.97 -0.27 -9.61
N VAL A 198 0.10 0.44 -9.21
CA VAL A 198 1.38 -0.16 -8.85
C VAL A 198 1.22 -0.99 -7.57
N LEU A 199 0.62 -0.43 -6.53
CA LEU A 199 0.35 -1.13 -5.27
C LEU A 199 -0.48 -2.41 -5.47
N GLY A 200 -1.53 -2.36 -6.30
CA GLY A 200 -2.41 -3.52 -6.55
C GLY A 200 -1.73 -4.67 -7.29
N LYS A 201 -0.62 -4.41 -8.01
CA LYS A 201 0.15 -5.45 -8.71
C LYS A 201 1.16 -6.16 -7.80
N GLU A 202 1.55 -5.54 -6.70
CA GLU A 202 2.55 -6.10 -5.79
C GLU A 202 1.94 -7.16 -4.86
N ARG A 203 2.43 -8.41 -4.97
CA ARG A 203 2.08 -9.50 -4.05
C ARG A 203 3.19 -9.66 -3.01
N LEU A 204 2.84 -9.70 -1.72
CA LEU A 204 3.82 -9.99 -0.67
C LEU A 204 4.26 -11.45 -0.74
N VAL A 205 3.31 -12.37 -0.94
CA VAL A 205 3.56 -13.81 -1.07
C VAL A 205 3.38 -14.24 -2.53
N LYS A 206 4.43 -14.83 -3.12
CA LYS A 206 4.30 -15.57 -4.39
C LYS A 206 3.83 -16.98 -4.08
N ASP A 207 2.87 -17.48 -4.87
CA ASP A 207 2.38 -18.87 -4.76
C ASP A 207 3.49 -19.90 -5.05
#